data_AF-A0A7X0IK90-F1
#
_entry.id   AF-A0A7X0IK90-F1
#
_cell.length_a   1.000
_cell.length_b   1.000
_cell.length_c   1.000
_cell.angle_alpha   90.00
_cell.angle_beta   90.00
_cell.angle_gamma   90.00
#
_symmetry.space_group_name_H-M   'P 1'
#
loop_
_entity.id
_entity.type
_entity.pdbx_description
1 polymer ?
#
loop_
_entity_poly.entity_id
_entity_poly.type
_entity_poly.pdbx_seq_one_letter_code
_entity_poly.pdbx_strand_id
1 'polypeptide(L)'
;MELAVHLADPTACGAIYATGTALCETLAELLSEERPHDRSHPGLLSEHAEARLSRLCYAMAWFEEIYRTGRLWPGTPLGDASPDMTVDQLLAAVPAYAVEDLAAQAGVAISALAKLRATHAPKEVHAGPTFAGSVDVGGADADLIIGGLLLDIKAKIKATLGREEFYQLIGYVLLDYDDRYCIEQVGLYLSRFGHLTTWTVTQYLGLLGCRKPIAELREKCAAALAPS
;
A
#
# COMPACT_ATOMS: atom_id res chain seq x y z
N MET A 1 30.27 4.85 -4.93
CA MET A 1 29.72 4.98 -6.29
C MET A 1 28.69 6.09 -6.20
N GLU A 2 29.10 7.30 -6.60
CA GLU A 2 28.35 8.55 -6.42
C GLU A 2 27.01 8.50 -7.17
N LEU A 3 25.90 8.58 -6.44
CA LEU A 3 24.60 8.93 -7.02
C LEU A 3 24.62 10.42 -7.32
N ALA A 4 24.89 10.76 -8.58
CA ALA A 4 24.55 12.07 -9.12
C ALA A 4 23.02 12.19 -9.11
N VAL A 5 22.47 12.68 -8.00
CA VAL A 5 21.19 13.39 -8.00
C VAL A 5 21.45 14.57 -8.94
N HIS A 6 20.92 14.51 -10.17
CA HIS A 6 20.70 15.74 -10.92
C HIS A 6 19.74 16.54 -10.06
N LEU A 7 20.29 17.42 -9.23
CA LEU A 7 19.54 18.32 -8.38
C LEU A 7 18.65 19.10 -9.33
N ALA A 8 17.35 18.83 -9.24
CA ALA A 8 16.36 19.72 -9.81
C ALA A 8 16.68 21.14 -9.34
N ASP A 9 16.40 22.10 -10.21
CA ASP A 9 16.46 23.52 -9.88
C ASP A 9 15.88 23.74 -8.46
N PRO A 10 16.61 24.39 -7.52
CA PRO A 10 16.13 24.56 -6.15
C PRO A 10 14.72 25.14 -6.05
N THR A 11 14.30 25.95 -7.03
CA THR A 11 12.92 26.45 -7.12
C THR A 11 11.91 25.37 -7.49
N ALA A 12 12.28 24.41 -8.36
CA ALA A 12 11.45 23.25 -8.67
C ALA A 12 11.33 22.30 -7.45
N CYS A 13 12.43 22.08 -6.69
CA CYS A 13 12.35 21.33 -5.43
C CYS A 13 11.39 21.96 -4.42
N GLY A 14 11.42 23.30 -4.30
CA GLY A 14 10.49 24.05 -3.45
C GLY A 14 9.04 23.88 -3.89
N ALA A 15 8.77 23.94 -5.19
CA ALA A 15 7.43 23.76 -5.76
C ALA A 15 6.88 22.33 -5.55
N ILE A 16 7.72 21.30 -5.71
CA ILE A 16 7.34 19.90 -5.44
C ILE A 16 6.95 19.73 -3.97
N TYR A 17 7.76 20.26 -3.04
CA TYR A 17 7.48 20.16 -1.61
C TYR A 17 6.19 20.89 -1.21
N ALA A 18 6.01 22.13 -1.69
CA ALA A 18 4.81 22.92 -1.45
C ALA A 18 3.55 22.23 -2.02
N THR A 19 3.65 21.70 -3.24
CA THR A 19 2.55 20.97 -3.88
C THR A 19 2.22 19.68 -3.13
N GLY A 20 3.22 18.95 -2.63
CA GLY A 20 3.01 17.76 -1.80
C GLY A 20 2.30 18.08 -0.48
N THR A 21 2.65 19.20 0.16
CA THR A 21 1.96 19.69 1.38
C THR A 21 0.50 19.99 1.08
N ALA A 22 0.22 20.76 0.02
CA ALA A 22 -1.14 21.10 -0.41
C ALA A 22 -1.94 19.86 -0.83
N LEU A 23 -1.30 18.84 -1.40
CA LEU A 23 -1.94 17.56 -1.74
C LEU A 23 -2.44 16.83 -0.47
N CYS A 24 -1.62 16.79 0.59
CA CYS A 24 -2.03 16.22 1.88
C CYS A 24 -3.19 17.00 2.52
N GLU A 25 -3.17 18.33 2.46
CA GLU A 25 -4.26 19.18 2.94
C GLU A 25 -5.56 18.91 2.16
N THR A 26 -5.48 18.87 0.83
CA THR A 26 -6.63 18.58 -0.04
C THR A 26 -7.23 17.20 0.22
N LEU A 27 -6.37 16.19 0.48
CA LEU A 27 -6.83 14.86 0.87
C LEU A 27 -7.52 14.89 2.24
N ALA A 28 -6.96 15.58 3.23
CA ALA A 28 -7.55 15.67 4.56
C ALA A 28 -8.93 16.33 4.54
N GLU A 29 -9.10 17.40 3.73
CA GLU A 29 -10.40 18.05 3.50
C GLU A 29 -11.42 17.06 2.91
N LEU A 30 -11.07 16.37 1.82
CA LEU A 30 -11.96 15.40 1.20
C LEU A 30 -12.36 14.28 2.17
N LEU A 31 -11.41 13.74 2.94
CA LEU A 31 -11.69 12.67 3.91
C LEU A 31 -12.60 13.14 5.05
N SER A 32 -12.50 14.42 5.45
CA SER A 32 -13.37 15.03 6.46
C SER A 32 -14.78 15.27 5.94
N GLU A 33 -14.92 15.69 4.69
CA GLU A 33 -16.22 15.96 4.04
C GLU A 33 -16.97 14.66 3.71
N GLU A 34 -16.32 13.78 2.95
CA GLU A 34 -16.93 12.58 2.37
C GLU A 34 -16.99 11.40 3.34
N ARG A 35 -16.09 11.39 4.35
CA ARG A 35 -16.00 10.35 5.39
C ARG A 35 -16.09 8.92 4.84
N PRO A 36 -15.22 8.52 3.90
CA PRO A 36 -15.26 7.17 3.28
C PRO A 36 -15.06 6.02 4.28
N HIS A 37 -14.52 6.31 5.47
CA HIS A 37 -14.34 5.36 6.55
C HIS A 37 -15.65 5.03 7.31
N ASP A 38 -16.67 5.89 7.20
CA ASP A 38 -17.94 5.72 7.91
C ASP A 38 -18.72 4.55 7.30
N ARG A 39 -18.84 3.47 8.07
CA ARG A 39 -19.49 2.25 7.60
C ARG A 39 -21.02 2.34 7.49
N SER A 40 -21.62 3.43 7.96
CA SER A 40 -23.05 3.72 7.80
C SER A 40 -23.40 4.24 6.39
N HIS A 41 -22.41 4.68 5.62
CA HIS A 41 -22.58 5.14 4.24
C HIS A 41 -22.37 4.00 3.23
N PRO A 42 -22.82 4.20 1.96
CA PRO A 42 -22.43 3.33 0.86
C PRO A 42 -20.92 3.12 0.80
N GLY A 43 -20.48 1.94 0.36
CA GLY A 43 -19.06 1.60 0.33
C GLY A 43 -18.22 2.48 -0.61
N LEU A 44 -18.83 2.99 -1.69
CA LEU A 44 -18.23 3.94 -2.62
C LEU A 44 -18.77 5.35 -2.40
N LEU A 45 -17.94 6.35 -2.70
CA LEU A 45 -18.36 7.74 -2.69
C LEU A 45 -19.22 8.07 -3.93
N SER A 46 -19.70 9.31 -4.01
CA SER A 46 -20.29 9.82 -5.25
C SER A 46 -19.26 9.74 -6.40
N GLU A 47 -19.70 9.60 -7.64
CA GLU A 47 -18.80 9.50 -8.80
C GLU A 47 -17.78 10.64 -8.85
N HIS A 48 -18.21 11.87 -8.53
CA HIS A 48 -17.33 13.03 -8.47
C HIS A 48 -16.29 12.92 -7.34
N ALA A 49 -16.71 12.55 -6.14
CA ALA A 49 -15.84 12.41 -4.99
C ALA A 49 -14.86 11.23 -5.14
N GLU A 50 -15.31 10.10 -5.68
CA GLU A 50 -14.48 8.94 -5.98
C GLU A 50 -13.41 9.25 -7.04
N ALA A 51 -13.79 9.99 -8.08
CA ALA A 51 -12.86 10.46 -9.10
C ALA A 51 -11.84 11.46 -8.54
N ARG A 52 -12.23 12.29 -7.57
CA ARG A 52 -11.31 13.22 -6.89
C ARG A 52 -10.34 12.46 -5.96
N LEU A 53 -10.85 11.53 -5.15
CA LEU A 53 -10.04 10.67 -4.29
C LEU A 53 -9.03 9.85 -5.11
N SER A 54 -9.46 9.25 -6.23
CA SER A 54 -8.59 8.49 -7.13
C SER A 54 -7.44 9.34 -7.69
N ARG A 55 -7.69 10.59 -8.06
CA ARG A 55 -6.63 11.52 -8.50
C ARG A 55 -5.66 11.86 -7.39
N LEU A 56 -6.14 12.09 -6.18
CA LEU A 56 -5.30 12.35 -5.01
C LEU A 56 -4.38 11.15 -4.73
N CYS A 57 -4.93 9.93 -4.68
CA CYS A 57 -4.17 8.71 -4.47
C CYS A 57 -3.12 8.48 -5.58
N TYR A 58 -3.48 8.69 -6.84
CA TYR A 58 -2.55 8.55 -7.96
C TYR A 58 -1.43 9.60 -7.90
N ALA A 59 -1.77 10.84 -7.55
CA ALA A 59 -0.78 11.90 -7.38
C ALA A 59 0.21 11.59 -6.26
N MET A 60 -0.27 11.06 -5.13
CA MET A 60 0.59 10.59 -4.03
C MET A 60 1.52 9.45 -4.46
N ALA A 61 1.08 8.57 -5.35
CA ALA A 61 1.92 7.49 -5.87
C ALA A 61 3.15 8.01 -6.64
N TRP A 62 3.07 9.18 -7.29
CA TRP A 62 4.26 9.81 -7.88
C TRP A 62 5.29 10.26 -6.83
N PHE A 63 4.83 10.76 -5.66
CA PHE A 63 5.73 11.09 -4.55
C PHE A 63 6.34 9.84 -3.93
N GLU A 64 5.56 8.78 -3.78
CA GLU A 64 6.03 7.48 -3.29
C GLU A 64 7.12 6.90 -4.20
N GLU A 65 6.95 7.00 -5.52
CA GLU A 65 7.97 6.57 -6.51
C GLU A 65 9.30 7.32 -6.32
N ILE A 66 9.26 8.64 -6.09
CA ILE A 66 10.46 9.44 -5.80
C ILE A 66 11.07 8.99 -4.48
N TYR A 67 10.26 8.80 -3.44
CA TYR A 67 10.74 8.35 -2.13
C TYR A 67 11.46 7.00 -2.22
N ARG A 68 10.91 6.03 -2.95
CA ARG A 68 11.48 4.68 -3.08
C ARG A 68 12.70 4.61 -3.99
N THR A 69 12.72 5.41 -5.06
CA THR A 69 13.78 5.30 -6.08
C THR A 69 14.84 6.39 -5.98
N GLY A 70 14.53 7.50 -5.29
CA GLY A 70 15.33 8.72 -5.28
C GLY A 70 15.37 9.43 -6.64
N ARG A 71 14.45 9.11 -7.56
CA ARG A 71 14.50 9.58 -8.95
C ARG A 71 13.30 10.43 -9.32
N LEU A 72 13.61 11.51 -10.04
CA LEU A 72 12.66 12.27 -10.82
C LEU A 72 12.66 11.75 -12.25
N TRP A 73 11.51 11.28 -12.72
CA TRP A 73 11.37 10.69 -14.05
C TRP A 73 10.95 11.76 -15.07
N PRO A 74 11.75 12.05 -16.12
CA PRO A 74 11.36 13.00 -17.17
C PRO A 74 10.05 12.60 -17.83
N GLY A 75 9.21 13.57 -18.17
CA GLY A 75 7.87 13.32 -18.73
C GLY A 75 6.78 13.05 -17.68
N THR A 76 7.12 13.08 -16.39
CA THR A 76 6.15 13.01 -15.28
C THR A 76 5.92 14.40 -14.69
N PRO A 77 4.74 14.67 -14.09
CA PRO A 77 4.46 15.99 -13.51
C PRO A 77 5.49 16.45 -12.46
N LEU A 78 6.05 15.52 -11.69
CA LEU A 78 7.09 15.84 -10.69
C LEU A 78 8.47 15.95 -11.32
N GLY A 79 8.78 15.16 -12.36
CA GLY A 79 10.07 15.23 -13.05
C GLY A 79 10.25 16.48 -13.91
N ASP A 80 9.15 16.99 -14.45
CA ASP A 80 9.12 18.21 -15.28
C ASP A 80 8.54 19.41 -14.50
N ALA A 81 8.60 19.37 -13.16
CA ALA A 81 8.00 20.38 -12.31
C ALA A 81 8.60 21.77 -12.56
N SER A 82 7.73 22.77 -12.68
CA SER A 82 8.08 24.18 -12.77
C SER A 82 7.85 24.90 -11.43
N PRO A 83 8.46 26.09 -11.22
CA PRO A 83 8.27 26.85 -9.99
C PRO A 83 6.81 27.27 -9.69
N ASP A 84 5.95 27.29 -10.71
CA ASP A 84 4.53 27.63 -10.62
C ASP A 84 3.59 26.42 -10.51
N MET A 85 4.15 25.21 -10.33
CA MET A 85 3.38 23.98 -10.15
C MET A 85 2.36 24.09 -9.00
N THR A 86 1.12 23.64 -9.24
CA THR A 86 0.05 23.60 -8.24
C THR A 86 -0.55 22.20 -8.07
N VAL A 87 -1.28 22.00 -6.97
CA VAL A 87 -2.05 20.77 -6.74
C VAL A 87 -3.09 20.53 -7.83
N ASP A 88 -3.76 21.58 -8.32
CA ASP A 88 -4.76 21.46 -9.38
C ASP A 88 -4.14 21.00 -10.71
N GLN A 89 -2.96 21.53 -11.06
CA GLN A 89 -2.21 21.09 -12.24
C GLN A 89 -1.77 19.64 -12.09
N LEU A 90 -1.29 19.25 -10.90
CA LEU A 90 -0.90 17.88 -10.61
C LEU A 90 -2.08 16.90 -10.75
N LEU A 91 -3.24 17.25 -10.19
CA LEU A 91 -4.45 16.42 -10.28
C LEU A 91 -5.00 16.37 -11.71
N ALA A 92 -4.93 17.48 -12.45
CA ALA A 92 -5.32 17.52 -13.86
C ALA A 92 -4.42 16.65 -14.75
N ALA A 93 -3.15 16.45 -14.35
CA ALA A 93 -2.20 15.59 -15.07
C ALA A 93 -2.46 14.09 -14.87
N VAL A 94 -3.31 13.70 -13.91
CA VAL A 94 -3.67 12.28 -13.71
C VAL A 94 -4.45 11.76 -14.91
N PRO A 95 -3.99 10.69 -15.59
CA PRO A 95 -4.69 10.15 -16.75
C PRO A 95 -6.09 9.64 -16.42
N ALA A 96 -7.06 9.91 -17.30
CA ALA A 96 -8.45 9.48 -17.12
C ALA A 96 -8.58 7.96 -16.90
N TYR A 97 -7.82 7.15 -17.67
CA TYR A 97 -7.85 5.70 -17.53
C TYR A 97 -7.41 5.23 -16.12
N ALA A 98 -6.53 5.97 -15.46
CA ALA A 98 -6.07 5.61 -14.12
C ALA A 98 -7.16 5.88 -13.08
N VAL A 99 -7.91 6.97 -13.24
CA VAL A 99 -9.08 7.28 -12.42
C VAL A 99 -10.16 6.22 -12.60
N GLU A 100 -10.44 5.82 -13.84
CA GLU A 100 -11.40 4.77 -14.17
C GLU A 100 -10.97 3.40 -13.60
N ASP A 101 -9.70 3.01 -13.74
CA ASP A 101 -9.17 1.74 -13.21
C ASP A 101 -9.23 1.72 -11.67
N LEU A 102 -8.87 2.81 -11.00
CA LEU A 102 -8.93 2.90 -9.53
C LEU A 102 -10.38 2.83 -9.02
N ALA A 103 -11.31 3.59 -9.62
CA ALA A 103 -12.72 3.57 -9.23
C ALA A 103 -13.35 2.19 -9.47
N ALA A 104 -13.02 1.54 -10.59
CA ALA A 104 -13.48 0.17 -10.87
C ALA A 104 -12.96 -0.83 -9.82
N GLN A 105 -11.68 -0.76 -9.47
CA GLN A 105 -11.09 -1.61 -8.43
C GLN A 105 -11.71 -1.36 -7.05
N ALA A 106 -11.96 -0.10 -6.68
CA ALA A 106 -12.64 0.24 -5.45
C ALA A 106 -14.05 -0.39 -5.40
N GLY A 107 -14.82 -0.30 -6.49
CA GLY A 107 -16.14 -0.93 -6.58
C GLY A 107 -16.11 -2.45 -6.44
N VAL A 108 -15.14 -3.10 -7.08
CA VAL A 108 -14.92 -4.54 -6.93
C VAL A 108 -14.54 -4.91 -5.49
N ALA A 109 -13.72 -4.10 -4.82
CA ALA A 109 -13.29 -4.32 -3.45
C ALA A 109 -14.45 -4.28 -2.44
N ILE A 110 -15.47 -3.43 -2.66
CA ILE A 110 -16.66 -3.39 -1.79
C ILE A 110 -17.32 -4.75 -1.67
N SER A 111 -17.42 -5.50 -2.77
CA SER A 111 -18.02 -6.83 -2.77
C SER A 111 -17.02 -7.90 -2.33
N ALA A 112 -15.81 -7.88 -2.88
CA ALA A 112 -14.80 -8.90 -2.60
C ALA A 112 -14.35 -8.94 -1.13
N LEU A 113 -14.30 -7.77 -0.48
CA LEU A 113 -13.88 -7.63 0.92
C LEU A 113 -15.06 -7.44 1.89
N ALA A 114 -16.31 -7.54 1.41
CA ALA A 114 -17.52 -7.31 2.21
C ALA A 114 -17.53 -8.13 3.51
N LYS A 115 -17.16 -9.42 3.42
CA LYS A 115 -17.13 -10.32 4.59
C LYS A 115 -16.13 -9.85 5.64
N LEU A 116 -14.92 -9.46 5.23
CA LEU A 116 -13.89 -8.94 6.14
C LEU A 116 -14.37 -7.65 6.80
N ARG A 117 -14.92 -6.72 6.01
CA ARG A 117 -15.50 -5.46 6.49
C ARG A 117 -16.65 -5.67 7.48
N ALA A 118 -17.49 -6.68 7.28
CA ALA A 118 -18.61 -7.00 8.18
C ALA A 118 -18.16 -7.69 9.47
N THR A 119 -17.09 -8.48 9.42
CA THR A 119 -16.66 -9.33 10.54
C THR A 119 -15.74 -8.60 11.53
N HIS A 120 -14.90 -7.69 11.05
CA HIS A 120 -13.89 -7.02 11.88
C HIS A 120 -14.19 -5.53 12.09
N ALA A 121 -14.09 -5.06 13.32
CA ALA A 121 -14.25 -3.65 13.66
C ALA A 121 -13.09 -2.82 13.09
N PRO A 122 -13.28 -1.50 12.84
CA PRO A 122 -12.21 -0.64 12.33
C PRO A 122 -10.92 -0.67 13.16
N LYS A 123 -11.02 -0.82 14.48
CA LYS A 123 -9.87 -0.89 15.41
C LYS A 123 -8.99 -2.14 15.24
N GLU A 124 -9.48 -3.16 14.53
CA GLU A 124 -8.75 -4.39 14.23
C GLU A 124 -8.07 -4.34 12.85
N VAL A 125 -8.19 -3.20 12.16
CA VAL A 125 -7.61 -2.97 10.84
C VAL A 125 -6.40 -2.06 10.97
N HIS A 126 -5.24 -2.53 10.52
CA HIS A 126 -4.02 -1.75 10.45
C HIS A 126 -3.60 -1.63 8.99
N ALA A 127 -3.47 -0.40 8.48
CA ALA A 127 -2.92 -0.12 7.16
C ALA A 127 -1.46 0.26 7.27
N GLY A 128 -0.62 -0.27 6.38
CA GLY A 128 0.83 -0.07 6.43
C GLY A 128 1.50 -0.53 7.74
N PRO A 129 1.10 -1.64 8.41
CA PRO A 129 1.76 -2.06 9.63
C PRO A 129 3.22 -2.43 9.37
N THR A 130 4.07 -2.00 10.29
CA THR A 130 5.47 -2.44 10.40
C THR A 130 5.62 -3.43 11.55
N PHE A 131 6.67 -4.22 11.51
CA PHE A 131 6.97 -5.29 12.45
C PHE A 131 8.25 -4.99 13.22
N ALA A 132 8.47 -5.69 14.35
CA ALA A 132 9.70 -5.56 15.11
C ALA A 132 10.95 -5.79 14.24
N GLY A 133 10.90 -6.77 13.32
CA GLY A 133 11.98 -7.07 12.39
C GLY A 133 12.05 -6.17 11.14
N SER A 134 11.11 -5.24 10.92
CA SER A 134 11.10 -4.43 9.70
C SER A 134 12.39 -3.63 9.49
N VAL A 135 13.00 -3.15 10.58
CA VAL A 135 14.27 -2.40 10.52
C VAL A 135 15.45 -3.27 10.11
N ASP A 136 15.42 -4.57 10.43
CA ASP A 136 16.51 -5.51 10.15
C ASP A 136 16.62 -5.86 8.66
N VAL A 137 15.59 -5.54 7.87
CA VAL A 137 15.55 -5.72 6.41
C VAL A 137 15.58 -4.39 5.65
N GLY A 138 15.90 -3.28 6.31
CA GLY A 138 15.95 -1.95 5.69
C GLY A 138 14.58 -1.28 5.51
N GLY A 139 13.56 -1.78 6.21
CA GLY A 139 12.18 -1.34 6.08
C GLY A 139 11.29 -2.41 5.46
N ALA A 140 10.16 -2.69 6.11
CA ALA A 140 9.11 -3.57 5.60
C ALA A 140 7.76 -3.17 6.19
N ASP A 141 6.79 -2.93 5.33
CA ASP A 141 5.42 -2.63 5.65
C ASP A 141 4.50 -3.53 4.83
N ALA A 142 3.53 -4.16 5.50
CA ALA A 142 2.48 -4.91 4.80
C ALA A 142 1.33 -3.97 4.42
N ASP A 143 0.48 -4.37 3.47
CA ASP A 143 -0.63 -3.51 3.06
C ASP A 143 -1.69 -3.42 4.17
N LEU A 144 -2.18 -4.57 4.66
CA LEU A 144 -3.22 -4.65 5.67
C LEU A 144 -3.01 -5.78 6.66
N ILE A 145 -3.35 -5.51 7.93
CA ILE A 145 -3.70 -6.54 8.92
C ILE A 145 -5.17 -6.34 9.28
N ILE A 146 -5.96 -7.41 9.28
CA ILE A 146 -7.39 -7.41 9.60
C ILE A 146 -7.67 -8.55 10.58
N GLY A 147 -7.72 -8.26 11.89
CA GLY A 147 -8.05 -9.24 12.93
C GLY A 147 -7.26 -10.56 12.83
N GLY A 148 -5.93 -10.48 12.68
CA GLY A 148 -5.03 -11.63 12.55
C GLY A 148 -4.85 -12.15 11.10
N LEU A 149 -5.54 -11.58 10.11
CA LEU A 149 -5.25 -11.80 8.69
C LEU A 149 -4.24 -10.77 8.19
N LEU A 150 -3.06 -11.22 7.75
CA LEU A 150 -2.15 -10.42 6.94
C LEU A 150 -2.57 -10.49 5.48
N LEU A 151 -2.90 -9.35 4.88
CA LEU A 151 -3.40 -9.25 3.52
C LEU A 151 -2.49 -8.35 2.68
N ASP A 152 -2.00 -8.89 1.57
CA ASP A 152 -1.23 -8.17 0.55
C ASP A 152 -2.10 -8.00 -0.72
N ILE A 153 -2.13 -6.78 -1.26
CA ILE A 153 -2.99 -6.33 -2.34
C ILE A 153 -2.15 -6.18 -3.61
N LYS A 154 -2.53 -6.87 -4.68
CA LYS A 154 -1.81 -6.85 -5.95
C LYS A 154 -2.70 -6.39 -7.11
N ALA A 155 -2.37 -5.24 -7.68
CA ALA A 155 -2.97 -4.72 -8.91
C ALA A 155 -2.22 -5.24 -10.15
N LYS A 156 -2.31 -6.55 -10.45
CA LYS A 156 -1.68 -7.16 -11.63
C LYS A 156 -2.58 -7.14 -12.86
N ILE A 157 -1.99 -7.11 -14.06
CA ILE A 157 -2.72 -7.27 -15.34
C ILE A 157 -3.13 -8.73 -15.58
N LYS A 158 -2.32 -9.68 -15.10
CA LYS A 158 -2.61 -11.13 -15.16
C LYS A 158 -2.88 -11.66 -13.76
N ALA A 159 -3.89 -12.53 -13.63
CA ALA A 159 -4.24 -13.19 -12.37
C ALA A 159 -3.27 -14.34 -12.03
N THR A 160 -1.97 -14.04 -12.00
CA THR A 160 -0.92 -15.02 -11.72
C THR A 160 -0.09 -14.60 -10.51
N LEU A 161 0.07 -15.54 -9.58
CA LEU A 161 0.93 -15.42 -8.41
C LEU A 161 2.24 -16.18 -8.66
N GLY A 162 3.35 -15.52 -8.39
CA GLY A 162 4.69 -16.06 -8.51
C GLY A 162 5.30 -16.36 -7.15
N ARG A 163 6.54 -16.84 -7.17
CA ARG A 163 7.30 -17.19 -5.96
C ARG A 163 7.57 -15.98 -5.08
N GLU A 164 7.78 -14.81 -5.68
CA GLU A 164 8.10 -13.56 -4.98
C GLU A 164 6.98 -13.12 -4.06
N GLU A 165 5.72 -13.14 -4.54
CA GLU A 165 4.56 -12.81 -3.67
C GLU A 165 4.46 -13.79 -2.50
N PHE A 166 4.81 -15.05 -2.73
CA PHE A 166 4.76 -16.04 -1.67
C PHE A 166 5.84 -15.82 -0.59
N TYR A 167 7.05 -15.46 -1.03
CA TYR A 167 8.13 -15.16 -0.09
C TYR A 167 7.93 -13.82 0.62
N GLN A 168 7.31 -12.84 -0.03
CA GLN A 168 6.97 -11.57 0.59
C GLN A 168 6.03 -11.77 1.78
N LEU A 169 4.92 -12.50 1.57
CA LEU A 169 3.96 -12.77 2.63
C LEU A 169 4.58 -13.50 3.82
N ILE A 170 5.31 -14.60 3.59
CA ILE A 170 5.95 -15.30 4.71
C ILE A 170 7.03 -14.43 5.37
N GLY A 171 7.72 -13.58 4.60
CA GLY A 171 8.65 -12.59 5.12
C GLY A 171 7.98 -11.73 6.20
N TYR A 172 6.84 -11.13 5.89
CA TYR A 172 6.11 -10.31 6.87
C TYR A 172 5.68 -11.09 8.12
N VAL A 173 5.18 -12.33 7.97
CA VAL A 173 4.84 -13.18 9.13
C VAL A 173 6.06 -13.44 10.01
N LEU A 174 7.22 -13.65 9.41
CA LEU A 174 8.47 -13.92 10.13
C LEU A 174 9.06 -12.67 10.80
N LEU A 175 8.82 -11.48 10.26
CA LEU A 175 9.29 -10.21 10.85
C LEU A 175 8.47 -9.77 12.07
N ASP A 176 7.27 -10.32 12.26
CA ASP A 176 6.42 -10.12 13.45
C ASP A 176 6.95 -10.92 14.66
N TYR A 177 8.18 -10.62 15.09
CA TYR A 177 8.92 -11.40 16.10
C TYR A 177 8.20 -11.55 17.43
N ASP A 178 7.55 -10.48 17.86
CA ASP A 178 6.82 -10.37 19.12
C ASP A 178 5.36 -10.85 19.00
N ASP A 179 4.96 -11.36 17.84
CA ASP A 179 3.58 -11.78 17.52
C ASP A 179 2.56 -10.68 17.80
N ARG A 180 2.96 -9.41 17.58
CA ARG A 180 2.16 -8.22 17.93
C ARG A 180 0.78 -8.23 17.29
N TYR A 181 0.69 -8.73 16.07
CA TYR A 181 -0.54 -8.75 15.29
C TYR A 181 -1.30 -10.07 15.35
N CYS A 182 -0.80 -11.06 16.11
CA CYS A 182 -1.35 -12.41 16.21
C CYS A 182 -1.70 -12.97 14.82
N ILE A 183 -0.73 -13.00 13.91
CA ILE A 183 -0.99 -13.37 12.51
C ILE A 183 -1.32 -14.86 12.42
N GLU A 184 -2.59 -15.19 12.24
CA GLU A 184 -3.10 -16.55 12.11
C GLU A 184 -3.33 -16.96 10.65
N GLN A 185 -3.58 -15.97 9.79
CA GLN A 185 -3.87 -16.15 8.38
C GLN A 185 -3.07 -15.19 7.52
N VAL A 186 -2.76 -15.62 6.30
CA VAL A 186 -2.21 -14.78 5.24
C VAL A 186 -3.13 -14.81 4.03
N GLY A 187 -3.13 -13.74 3.26
CA GLY A 187 -3.94 -13.66 2.05
C GLY A 187 -3.36 -12.76 0.98
N LEU A 188 -3.79 -13.01 -0.25
CA LEU A 188 -3.54 -12.18 -1.41
C LEU A 188 -4.87 -11.70 -1.97
N TYR A 189 -4.98 -10.40 -2.20
CA TYR A 189 -6.12 -9.80 -2.88
C TYR A 189 -5.70 -9.24 -4.24
N LEU A 190 -6.18 -9.88 -5.32
CA LEU A 190 -5.98 -9.42 -6.68
C LEU A 190 -7.03 -8.36 -7.01
N SER A 191 -6.70 -7.08 -6.79
CA SER A 191 -7.68 -5.98 -6.80
C SER A 191 -8.44 -5.83 -8.12
N ARG A 192 -7.75 -5.94 -9.26
CA ARG A 192 -8.38 -5.90 -10.60
C ARG A 192 -9.33 -7.06 -10.90
N PHE A 193 -9.20 -8.16 -10.17
CA PHE A 193 -10.00 -9.37 -10.38
C PHE A 193 -11.04 -9.61 -9.29
N GLY A 194 -10.99 -8.84 -8.19
CA GLY A 194 -11.85 -9.09 -7.04
C GLY A 194 -11.60 -10.44 -6.37
N HIS A 195 -10.42 -11.03 -6.56
CA HIS A 195 -10.12 -12.36 -6.07
C HIS A 195 -9.33 -12.29 -4.78
N LEU A 196 -9.92 -12.76 -3.68
CA LEU A 196 -9.27 -12.92 -2.39
C LEU A 196 -8.97 -14.42 -2.18
N THR A 197 -7.70 -14.74 -1.92
CA THR A 197 -7.30 -16.07 -1.48
C THR A 197 -6.64 -15.97 -0.11
N THR A 198 -7.01 -16.85 0.81
CA THR A 198 -6.49 -16.87 2.19
C THR A 198 -6.09 -18.27 2.60
N TRP A 199 -5.08 -18.36 3.47
CA TRP A 199 -4.61 -19.60 4.09
C TRP A 199 -4.35 -19.36 5.56
N THR A 200 -4.50 -20.38 6.40
CA THR A 200 -3.88 -20.33 7.73
C THR A 200 -2.36 -20.32 7.57
N VAL A 201 -1.64 -19.73 8.52
CA VAL A 201 -0.16 -19.73 8.49
C VAL A 201 0.39 -21.15 8.38
N THR A 202 -0.22 -22.12 9.07
CA THR A 202 0.16 -23.53 8.97
C THR A 202 -0.01 -24.11 7.56
N GLN A 203 -1.15 -23.83 6.90
CA GLN A 203 -1.38 -24.26 5.52
C GLN A 203 -0.36 -23.61 4.58
N TYR A 204 -0.09 -22.32 4.78
CA TYR A 204 0.83 -21.55 3.97
C TYR A 204 2.28 -22.05 4.07
N LEU A 205 2.76 -22.29 5.28
CA LEU A 205 4.04 -22.94 5.53
C LEU A 205 4.12 -24.31 4.83
N GLY A 206 3.04 -25.08 4.87
CA GLY A 206 2.94 -26.35 4.16
C GLY A 206 3.11 -26.23 2.64
N LEU A 207 2.54 -25.20 2.02
CA LEU A 207 2.73 -24.89 0.59
C LEU A 207 4.20 -24.54 0.28
N LEU A 208 4.90 -23.93 1.22
CA LEU A 208 6.33 -23.62 1.14
C LEU A 208 7.24 -24.81 1.51
N GLY A 209 6.67 -25.99 1.82
CA GLY A 209 7.41 -27.17 2.23
C GLY A 209 7.93 -27.15 3.67
N CYS A 210 7.48 -26.20 4.49
CA CYS A 210 7.85 -26.07 5.89
C CYS A 210 6.79 -26.68 6.83
N ARG A 211 7.24 -27.34 7.89
CA ARG A 211 6.37 -27.92 8.93
C ARG A 211 6.75 -27.46 10.34
N LYS A 212 7.69 -26.53 10.47
CA LYS A 212 8.14 -26.02 11.76
C LYS A 212 7.08 -25.09 12.37
N PRO A 213 6.95 -25.04 13.70
CA PRO A 213 6.11 -24.04 14.36
C PRO A 213 6.54 -22.63 13.99
N ILE A 214 5.59 -21.71 13.84
CA ILE A 214 5.88 -20.34 13.41
C ILE A 214 6.78 -19.60 14.42
N ALA A 215 6.61 -19.83 15.72
CA ALA A 215 7.47 -19.26 16.76
C ALA A 215 8.95 -19.63 16.57
N GLU A 216 9.25 -20.91 16.28
CA GLU A 216 10.63 -21.36 15.99
C GLU A 216 11.19 -20.67 14.74
N LEU A 217 10.36 -20.44 13.72
CA LEU A 217 10.79 -19.78 12.50
C LEU A 217 11.06 -18.28 12.71
N ARG A 218 10.24 -17.59 13.51
CA ARG A 218 10.46 -16.19 13.90
C ARG A 218 11.77 -16.03 14.68
N GLU A 219 12.01 -16.87 15.68
CA GLU A 219 13.28 -16.87 16.43
C GLU A 219 14.49 -17.07 15.52
N LYS A 220 14.40 -18.01 14.57
CA LYS A 220 15.46 -18.25 13.59
C LYS A 220 15.66 -17.10 12.61
N CYS A 221 14.57 -16.47 12.18
CA CYS A 221 14.61 -15.30 11.33
C CYS A 221 15.31 -14.13 12.04
N ALA A 222 14.90 -13.83 13.28
CA ALA A 222 15.53 -12.80 14.11
C ALA A 222 17.03 -13.08 14.33
N ALA A 223 17.40 -14.32 14.66
CA ALA A 223 18.81 -14.69 14.84
C ALA A 223 19.63 -14.58 13.55
N ALA A 224 19.02 -14.86 12.39
CA ALA A 224 19.70 -14.77 11.08
C ALA A 224 19.87 -13.34 10.57
N LEU A 225 19.00 -12.42 11.01
CA LEU A 225 19.03 -11.00 10.63
C LEU A 225 19.76 -10.13 11.67
N ALA A 226 20.08 -10.67 12.85
CA ALA A 226 20.84 -9.97 13.86
C ALA A 226 22.20 -9.48 13.30
N PRO A 227 22.61 -8.24 13.60
CA PRO A 227 23.88 -7.70 13.12
C PRO A 227 25.05 -8.56 13.65
N SER A 228 26.00 -8.83 12.75
CA SER A 228 27.23 -9.58 13.05
C SER A 228 28.21 -8.79 13.91
#